data_AF-A0AAJ2LMT4-F1
#
_entry.id   AF-A0AAJ2LMT4-F1
#
_cell.length_a   1.000
_cell.length_b   1.000
_cell.length_c   1.000
_cell.angle_alpha   90.00
_cell.angle_beta   90.00
_cell.angle_gamma   90.00
#
_symmetry.space_group_name_H-M   'P 1'
#
loop_
_entity.id
_entity.type
_entity.pdbx_description
1 polymer ?
#
loop_
_entity_poly.entity_id
_entity_poly.type
_entity_poly.pdbx_seq_one_letter_code
_entity_poly.pdbx_strand_id
1 'polypeptide(L)' 'DYWWKFVGLDGKVIGMTTYGESAPAKDLFQYFGITVDAVVNAVKELTAS' A
#
# COMPACT_ATOMS: atom_id res chain seq x y z
N ASP A 1 8.45 4.07 -13.53
CA ASP A 1 9.40 3.41 -12.60
C ASP A 1 9.64 4.21 -11.33
N TYR A 2 8.98 3.81 -10.24
CA TYR A 2 9.24 4.32 -8.89
C TYR A 2 9.68 3.14 -8.01
N TRP A 3 8.86 2.73 -7.04
CA TRP A 3 9.13 1.59 -6.16
C TRP A 3 9.27 0.26 -6.89
N TRP A 4 8.59 0.10 -8.04
CA TRP A 4 8.63 -1.12 -8.85
C TRP A 4 10.04 -1.54 -9.30
N LYS A 5 10.99 -0.60 -9.44
CA LYS A 5 12.38 -0.95 -9.76
C LYS A 5 13.14 -1.61 -8.60
N PHE A 6 12.62 -1.48 -7.38
CA PHE A 6 13.23 -2.01 -6.16
C PHE A 6 12.52 -3.26 -5.65
N VAL A 7 11.19 -3.30 -5.79
CA VAL A 7 10.39 -4.41 -5.25
C VAL A 7 10.27 -5.58 -6.23
N GLY A 8 10.61 -5.39 -7.52
CA GLY A 8 10.55 -6.43 -8.54
C GLY A 8 9.11 -6.76 -8.98
N LEU A 9 8.97 -7.81 -9.79
CA LEU A 9 7.67 -8.21 -10.38
C LEU A 9 6.68 -8.74 -9.34
N ASP A 10 7.19 -9.46 -8.35
CA ASP A 10 6.37 -10.08 -7.30
C ASP A 10 6.20 -9.16 -6.09
N GLY A 11 6.88 -8.02 -6.07
CA GLY A 11 6.82 -7.06 -4.96
C GLY A 11 5.48 -6.36 -4.84
N LYS A 12 5.24 -5.76 -3.66
CA LYS A 12 4.04 -4.95 -3.41
C LYS A 12 4.39 -3.53 -3.00
N VAL A 13 3.54 -2.59 -3.42
CA VAL A 13 3.62 -1.17 -3.08
C VAL A 13 2.28 -0.76 -2.46
N ILE A 14 2.32 -0.22 -1.25
CA ILE A 14 1.16 0.37 -0.58
C ILE A 14 1.29 1.89 -0.68
N GLY A 15 0.33 2.51 -1.34
CA GLY A 15 0.33 3.94 -1.63
C GLY A 15 -0.88 4.32 -2.46
N MET A 16 -0.91 5.56 -2.94
CA MET A 16 -2.04 6.10 -3.69
C MET A 16 -1.79 6.04 -5.20
N THR A 17 -2.82 5.67 -5.96
CA THR A 17 -2.84 5.70 -7.44
C THR A 17 -3.85 6.72 -8.01
N THR A 18 -4.55 7.44 -7.14
CA THR A 18 -5.54 8.46 -7.47
C THR A 18 -5.19 9.79 -6.80
N TYR A 19 -5.94 10.85 -7.13
CA TYR A 19 -5.89 12.10 -6.36
C TYR A 19 -6.39 11.90 -4.93
N GLY A 20 -6.08 12.89 -4.08
CA GLY A 20 -6.57 12.95 -2.70
C GLY A 20 -8.01 13.44 -2.62
N GLU A 21 -8.55 13.40 -1.40
CA GLU A 21 -9.91 13.84 -1.09
C GLU A 21 -9.89 14.82 0.09
N SER A 22 -10.94 15.62 0.25
CA SER A 22 -11.06 16.57 1.37
C SER A 22 -11.68 15.90 2.59
N ALA A 23 -10.84 15.35 3.47
CA ALA A 23 -11.25 14.74 4.72
C ALA A 23 -10.10 14.74 5.74
N PRO A 24 -10.36 14.42 7.02
CA PRO A 24 -9.29 14.25 8.02
C PRO A 24 -8.28 13.18 7.60
N ALA A 25 -7.00 13.42 7.89
CA ALA A 25 -5.90 12.54 7.48
C ALA A 25 -6.09 11.07 7.91
N LYS A 26 -6.62 10.83 9.12
CA LYS A 26 -6.88 9.48 9.63
C LYS A 26 -7.85 8.71 8.72
N ASP A 27 -8.91 9.37 8.28
CA ASP A 27 -9.92 8.77 7.43
C ASP A 27 -9.36 8.52 6.03
N LEU A 28 -8.52 9.43 5.52
CA LEU A 28 -7.84 9.27 4.24
C LEU A 28 -6.84 8.10 4.27
N PHE A 29 -6.04 7.93 5.32
CA PHE A 29 -5.13 6.78 5.42
C PHE A 29 -5.89 5.45 5.40
N GLN A 30 -7.02 5.37 6.09
CA GLN A 30 -7.89 4.19 6.07
C GLN A 30 -8.49 3.98 4.66
N TYR A 31 -9.01 5.04 4.04
CA TYR A 31 -9.62 5.01 2.71
C TYR A 31 -8.63 4.55 1.62
N PHE A 32 -7.40 5.07 1.64
CA PHE A 32 -6.35 4.69 0.70
C PHE A 32 -5.64 3.38 1.05
N GLY A 33 -6.07 2.67 2.10
CA GLY A 33 -5.48 1.39 2.51
C GLY A 33 -4.05 1.51 3.04
N ILE A 34 -3.60 2.71 3.41
CA ILE A 34 -2.29 2.94 4.04
C ILE A 34 -2.44 2.65 5.54
N THR A 35 -2.50 1.37 5.86
CA THR A 35 -2.79 0.85 7.20
C THR A 35 -1.81 -0.25 7.59
N VAL A 36 -1.71 -0.50 8.90
CA VAL A 36 -0.88 -1.61 9.42
C VAL A 36 -1.34 -2.95 8.87
N ASP A 37 -2.65 -3.18 8.84
CA ASP A 37 -3.22 -4.44 8.34
C ASP A 37 -2.88 -4.69 6.87
N ALA A 38 -2.94 -3.64 6.03
CA ALA A 38 -2.54 -3.75 4.63
C ALA A 38 -1.07 -4.16 4.47
N VAL A 39 -0.17 -3.58 5.30
CA VAL A 39 1.26 -3.94 5.30
C VAL A 39 1.46 -5.39 5.75
N VAL A 40 0.81 -5.80 6.84
CA VAL A 40 0.91 -7.16 7.37
C VAL A 40 0.40 -8.18 6.35
N ASN A 41 -0.73 -7.91 5.70
CA ASN A 41 -1.29 -8.78 4.68
C ASN A 41 -0.37 -8.88 3.46
N ALA A 42 0.18 -7.76 2.99
CA ALA A 42 1.14 -7.77 1.89
C ALA A 42 2.36 -8.64 2.21
N VAL A 43 2.93 -8.53 3.42
CA VAL A 43 4.07 -9.37 3.83
C VAL A 43 3.68 -10.85 3.89
N LYS A 44 2.51 -11.19 4.43
CA LYS A 44 2.03 -12.57 4.47
C LYS A 44 1.86 -13.16 3.07
N GLU A 45 1.25 -12.41 2.16
CA GLU A 45 1.06 -12.85 0.77
C GLU A 45 2.39 -13.06 0.04
N LEU A 46 3.40 -12.23 0.32
CA LEU A 46 4.74 -12.35 -0.27
C LEU A 46 5.57 -13.52 0.28
N THR A 47 5.22 -14.04 1.45
CA THR A 47 6.02 -15.05 2.17
C THR A 47 5.30 -16.38 2.35
N ALA A 48 4.00 -16.44 2.10
CA ALA A 48 3.25 -17.68 2.02
C ALA A 48 3.77 -18.50 0.82
N SER A 49 4.48 -19.59 1.13
CA SER A 49 5.00 -20.56 0.17
C SER A 49 3.97 -21.62 -0.19
#